data_AF-A0A536CNS6-F1
#
_entry.id   AF-A0A536CNS6-F1
#
_cell.length_a   1.000
_cell.length_b   1.000
_cell.length_c   1.000
_cell.angle_alpha   90.00
_cell.angle_beta   90.00
_cell.angle_gamma   90.00
#
_symmetry.space_group_name_H-M   'P 1'
#
loop_
_entity.id
_entity.type
_entity.pdbx_description
1 polymer ?
#
loop_
_entity_poly.entity_id
_entity_poly.type
_entity_poly.pdbx_seq_one_letter_code
_entity_poly.pdbx_strand_id
1 'polypeptide(L)'
;MTATGLDVFDATIQKTNSWLDDVMQVGGWPDRHTAYRALRATLHALRDRLIIDEVAQLGAQLPMLIRGLYYEGWDPSNKALKERRPEQFLARIEHELRDDGGFDPEWVAR
;
A
#
# COMPACT_ATOMS: atom_id res chain seq x y z
N MET A 1 21.61 -15.58 8.75
CA MET A 1 22.41 -14.35 9.00
C MET A 1 21.45 -13.20 9.07
N THR A 2 21.58 -12.33 10.07
CA THR A 2 20.76 -11.14 10.20
C THR A 2 21.23 -10.07 9.22
N ALA A 3 20.36 -9.59 8.34
CA ALA A 3 20.73 -8.60 7.33
C ALA A 3 20.92 -7.21 7.93
N THR A 4 20.14 -6.89 8.97
CA THR A 4 20.15 -5.57 9.65
C THR A 4 20.86 -5.59 11.01
N GLY A 5 21.25 -6.76 11.50
CA GLY A 5 21.76 -6.94 12.87
C GLY A 5 20.67 -6.92 13.95
N LEU A 6 19.39 -6.87 13.56
CA LEU A 6 18.23 -6.90 14.46
C LEU A 6 17.17 -7.85 13.90
N ASP A 7 16.96 -8.99 14.56
CA ASP A 7 16.02 -10.04 14.13
C ASP A 7 14.60 -9.50 13.86
N VAL A 8 14.16 -8.52 14.64
CA VAL A 8 12.82 -7.92 14.48
C VAL A 8 12.66 -7.16 13.16
N PHE A 9 13.73 -6.51 12.68
CA PHE A 9 13.72 -5.80 11.40
C PHE A 9 13.82 -6.79 10.24
N ASP A 10 14.68 -7.79 10.36
CA ASP A 10 14.79 -8.84 9.35
C ASP A 10 13.46 -9.59 9.17
N ALA A 11 12.75 -9.87 10.28
CA ALA A 11 11.45 -10.51 10.25
C ALA A 11 10.38 -9.67 9.52
N THR A 12 10.34 -8.34 9.72
CA THR A 12 9.38 -7.50 9.00
C THR A 12 9.76 -7.32 7.53
N ILE A 13 11.05 -7.28 7.19
CA ILE A 13 11.52 -7.22 5.80
C ILE A 13 11.11 -8.50 5.07
N GLN A 14 11.33 -9.67 5.68
CA GLN A 14 10.94 -10.95 5.10
C GLN A 14 9.42 -11.02 4.86
N LYS A 15 8.61 -10.66 5.87
CA LYS A 15 7.14 -10.64 5.73
C LYS A 15 6.67 -9.68 4.63
N THR A 16 7.32 -8.52 4.51
CA THR A 16 6.99 -7.52 3.49
C THR A 16 7.32 -8.05 2.10
N ASN A 17 8.47 -8.68 1.91
CA ASN A 17 8.83 -9.31 0.64
C ASN A 17 7.81 -10.39 0.23
N SER A 18 7.38 -11.25 1.16
CA SER A 18 6.34 -12.25 0.88
C SER A 18 5.02 -11.60 0.46
N TRP A 19 4.60 -10.52 1.12
CA TRP A 19 3.41 -9.77 0.71
C TRP A 19 3.55 -9.16 -0.69
N LEU A 20 4.71 -8.60 -1.03
CA LEU A 20 4.94 -8.04 -2.36
C LEU A 20 4.92 -9.12 -3.43
N ASP A 21 5.48 -10.29 -3.17
CA ASP A 21 5.44 -11.44 -4.08
C ASP A 21 3.98 -11.91 -4.29
N ASP A 22 3.17 -11.97 -3.24
CA ASP A 22 1.73 -12.30 -3.33
C ASP A 22 0.96 -11.25 -4.17
N VAL A 23 1.23 -9.95 -3.94
CA VAL A 23 0.60 -8.86 -4.71
C VAL A 23 1.02 -8.89 -6.18
N MET A 24 2.29 -9.17 -6.48
CA MET A 24 2.76 -9.37 -7.85
C MET A 24 2.01 -10.51 -8.53
N GLN A 25 1.88 -11.65 -7.85
CA GLN A 25 1.22 -12.83 -8.39
C GLN A 25 -0.27 -12.57 -8.67
N VAL A 26 -0.98 -11.92 -7.75
CA VAL A 26 -2.41 -11.61 -7.91
C VAL A 26 -2.63 -10.55 -8.99
N GLY A 27 -1.77 -9.53 -9.04
CA GLY A 27 -1.90 -8.43 -10.00
C GLY A 27 -1.31 -8.70 -11.39
N GLY A 28 -0.53 -9.77 -11.54
CA GLY A 28 0.19 -10.06 -12.78
C GLY A 28 1.29 -9.04 -13.11
N TRP A 29 1.84 -8.37 -12.09
CA TRP A 29 2.82 -7.31 -12.28
C TRP A 29 4.24 -7.85 -12.49
N PRO A 30 5.03 -7.23 -13.39
CA PRO A 30 6.34 -7.76 -13.77
C PRO A 30 7.44 -7.49 -12.73
N ASP A 31 7.23 -6.56 -11.81
CA ASP A 31 8.26 -6.13 -10.86
C ASP A 31 7.71 -5.73 -9.48
N ARG A 32 8.61 -5.75 -8.50
CA ARG A 32 8.30 -5.46 -7.09
C ARG A 32 8.00 -3.98 -6.82
N HIS A 33 8.51 -3.04 -7.61
CA HIS A 33 8.19 -1.63 -7.44
C HIS A 33 6.74 -1.35 -7.82
N THR A 34 6.26 -1.94 -8.93
CA THR A 34 4.84 -1.83 -9.32
C THR A 34 3.93 -2.44 -8.25
N ALA A 35 4.26 -3.62 -7.73
CA ALA A 35 3.50 -4.22 -6.64
C ALA A 35 3.52 -3.39 -5.35
N TYR A 36 4.67 -2.79 -5.00
CA TYR A 36 4.78 -1.88 -3.86
C TYR A 36 3.88 -0.65 -4.03
N ARG A 37 3.91 0.00 -5.19
CA ARG A 37 3.06 1.17 -5.49
C ARG A 37 1.57 0.80 -5.43
N ALA A 38 1.20 -0.34 -6.02
CA ALA A 38 -0.17 -0.85 -5.97
C ALA A 38 -0.63 -1.13 -4.53
N LEU A 39 0.22 -1.75 -3.72
CA LEU A 39 -0.06 -1.99 -2.30
C LEU A 39 -0.22 -0.67 -1.54
N ARG A 40 0.69 0.29 -1.72
CA ARG A 40 0.63 1.63 -1.11
C ARG A 40 -0.67 2.35 -1.45
N ALA A 41 -0.96 2.51 -2.74
CA ALA A 41 -2.14 3.19 -3.24
C ALA A 41 -3.44 2.54 -2.71
N THR A 42 -3.51 1.21 -2.73
CA THR A 42 -4.68 0.47 -2.23
C THR A 42 -4.87 0.66 -0.72
N LEU A 43 -3.80 0.58 0.06
CA LEU A 43 -3.83 0.75 1.50
C LEU A 43 -4.22 2.17 1.91
N HIS A 44 -3.70 3.20 1.23
CA HIS A 44 -4.08 4.60 1.47
C HIS A 44 -5.53 4.88 1.07
N ALA A 45 -5.95 4.40 -0.10
CA ALA A 45 -7.33 4.52 -0.55
C ALA A 45 -8.32 3.86 0.43
N LEU A 46 -7.95 2.68 0.97
CA LEU A 46 -8.75 1.99 1.97
C LEU A 46 -8.76 2.76 3.31
N ARG A 47 -7.59 3.18 3.81
CA ARG A 47 -7.43 3.91 5.07
C ARG A 47 -8.36 5.10 5.17
N ASP A 48 -8.39 5.96 4.15
CA ASP A 48 -9.08 7.24 4.27
C ASP A 48 -10.61 7.11 4.18
N ARG A 49 -11.12 5.89 3.97
CA ARG A 49 -12.56 5.57 4.04
C ARG A 49 -12.99 5.05 5.40
N LEU A 50 -12.04 4.68 6.25
CA LEU A 50 -12.26 4.12 7.57
C LEU A 50 -12.32 5.22 8.62
N ILE A 51 -13.07 4.99 9.70
CA ILE A 51 -12.98 5.85 10.89
C ILE A 51 -11.68 5.57 11.66
N ILE A 52 -11.27 6.49 12.54
CA ILE A 52 -9.98 6.42 13.26
C ILE A 52 -9.78 5.06 13.95
N ASP A 53 -10.81 4.53 14.61
CA ASP A 53 -10.72 3.25 15.31
C ASP A 53 -10.51 2.07 14.35
N GLU A 54 -11.17 2.08 13.19
CA GLU A 54 -11.02 1.08 12.14
C GLU A 54 -9.65 1.16 11.47
N VAL A 55 -9.13 2.38 11.26
CA VAL A 55 -7.76 2.62 10.78
C VAL A 55 -6.74 1.99 11.74
N ALA A 56 -6.91 2.23 13.04
CA ALA A 56 -6.04 1.66 14.07
C ALA A 56 -6.10 0.12 14.08
N GLN A 57 -7.29 -0.45 14.00
CA GLN A 57 -7.52 -1.89 13.98
C GLN A 57 -6.90 -2.56 12.74
N LEU A 58 -7.05 -1.95 11.56
CA LEU A 58 -6.42 -2.45 10.33
C LEU A 58 -4.90 -2.37 10.44
N GLY A 59 -4.36 -1.22 10.87
CA GLY A 59 -2.92 -1.03 11.05
C GLY A 59 -2.28 -2.06 12.00
N ALA A 60 -3.01 -2.50 13.03
CA ALA A 60 -2.55 -3.53 13.97
C ALA A 60 -2.31 -4.90 13.30
N GLN A 61 -3.00 -5.22 12.20
CA GLN A 61 -2.83 -6.48 11.48
C GLN A 61 -1.65 -6.47 10.50
N LEU A 62 -1.09 -5.28 10.20
CA LEU A 62 -0.02 -5.15 9.19
C LEU A 62 1.36 -5.45 9.79
N PRO A 63 2.28 -6.08 9.02
CA PRO A 63 3.70 -6.12 9.35
C PRO A 63 4.26 -4.72 9.63
N MET A 64 5.27 -4.61 10.50
CA MET A 64 5.79 -3.31 10.97
C MET A 64 6.14 -2.34 9.83
N LEU A 65 6.83 -2.81 8.79
CA LEU A 65 7.22 -1.98 7.65
C LEU A 65 6.01 -1.54 6.81
N ILE A 66 5.09 -2.46 6.50
CA ILE A 66 3.84 -2.14 5.78
C ILE A 66 2.95 -1.21 6.61
N ARG A 67 2.98 -1.32 7.95
CA ARG A 67 2.28 -0.40 8.85
C ARG A 67 2.83 1.02 8.76
N GLY A 68 4.16 1.18 8.65
CA GLY A 68 4.78 2.48 8.38
C GLY A 68 4.28 3.09 7.08
N LEU A 69 4.30 2.30 6.00
CA LEU A 69 3.72 2.67 4.70
C LEU A 69 2.24 3.08 4.81
N TYR A 70 1.44 2.28 5.52
CA TYR A 70 0.00 2.51 5.70
C TYR A 70 -0.31 3.87 6.35
N TYR A 71 0.48 4.30 7.34
CA TYR A 71 0.28 5.57 8.04
C TYR A 71 0.98 6.77 7.38
N GLU A 72 1.81 6.55 6.37
CA GLU A 72 2.50 7.62 5.66
C GLU A 72 1.51 8.64 5.08
N GLY A 73 1.77 9.92 5.36
CA GLY A 73 0.95 11.04 4.85
C GLY A 73 -0.47 11.14 5.40
N TRP A 74 -0.84 10.32 6.40
CA TRP A 74 -2.20 10.34 6.95
C TRP A 74 -2.46 11.57 7.81
N ASP A 75 -3.59 12.25 7.56
CA ASP A 75 -4.13 13.31 8.41
C ASP A 75 -5.44 12.83 9.08
N PRO A 76 -5.41 12.49 10.38
CA PRO A 76 -6.56 11.98 11.11
C PRO A 76 -7.64 13.04 11.40
N SER A 77 -7.37 14.33 11.16
CA SER A 77 -8.35 15.41 11.35
C SER A 77 -9.39 15.46 10.23
N ASN A 78 -9.07 14.88 9.07
CA ASN A 78 -9.98 14.81 7.94
C ASN A 78 -11.10 13.80 8.19
N LYS A 79 -12.30 14.14 7.72
CA LYS A 79 -13.44 13.22 7.79
C LYS A 79 -13.21 12.04 6.84
N ALA A 80 -13.51 10.84 7.33
CA ALA A 80 -13.54 9.64 6.50
C ALA A 80 -14.34 9.87 5.21
N LEU A 81 -13.76 9.48 4.08
CA LEU A 81 -14.34 9.67 2.76
C LEU A 81 -15.59 8.81 2.61
N LYS A 82 -16.72 9.45 2.31
CA LYS A 82 -18.01 8.78 2.06
C LYS A 82 -18.17 8.37 0.61
N GLU A 83 -17.18 7.67 0.08
CA GLU A 83 -17.25 7.11 -1.26
C GLU A 83 -18.14 5.86 -1.25
N ARG A 84 -19.29 5.91 -1.92
CA ARG A 84 -20.26 4.80 -1.88
C ARG A 84 -20.17 3.87 -3.08
N ARG A 85 -19.38 4.25 -4.10
CA ARG A 85 -19.33 3.55 -5.37
C ARG A 85 -17.92 3.00 -5.67
N PRO A 86 -17.81 1.79 -6.25
CA PRO A 86 -16.52 1.18 -6.58
C PRO A 86 -15.64 2.06 -7.48
N GLU A 87 -16.22 2.82 -8.40
CA GLU A 87 -15.45 3.61 -9.37
C GLU A 87 -14.69 4.76 -8.69
N GLN A 88 -15.23 5.29 -7.59
CA GLN A 88 -14.58 6.34 -6.80
C GLN A 88 -13.34 5.82 -6.09
N PHE A 89 -13.43 4.59 -5.57
CA PHE A 89 -12.30 3.91 -4.94
C PHE A 89 -11.19 3.63 -5.95
N LEU A 90 -11.55 3.11 -7.13
CA LEU A 90 -10.59 2.84 -8.20
C LEU A 90 -9.92 4.11 -8.71
N ALA A 91 -10.67 5.20 -8.91
CA ALA A 91 -10.11 6.48 -9.31
C ALA A 91 -9.09 7.03 -8.30
N ARG A 92 -9.29 6.74 -7.01
CA ARG A 92 -8.36 7.13 -5.95
C ARG A 92 -7.07 6.34 -5.97
N ILE A 93 -7.16 5.02 -6.17
CA ILE A 93 -5.99 4.16 -6.39
C ILE A 93 -5.21 4.66 -7.61
N GLU A 94 -5.90 4.97 -8.71
CA GLU A 94 -5.26 5.47 -9.92
C GLU A 94 -4.56 6.82 -9.69
N HIS A 95 -5.16 7.72 -8.91
CA HIS A 95 -4.55 9.00 -8.56
C HIS A 95 -3.27 8.82 -7.73
N GLU A 96 -3.31 7.99 -6.68
CA GLU A 96 -2.14 7.67 -5.85
C GLU A 96 -1.01 7.03 -6.68
N LEU A 97 -1.36 6.16 -7.64
CA LEU A 97 -0.38 5.55 -8.55
C LEU A 97 0.29 6.57 -9.49
N ARG A 98 -0.41 7.64 -9.87
CA ARG A 98 0.12 8.70 -10.75
C ARG A 98 1.04 9.66 -10.00
N ASP A 99 0.69 9.99 -8.76
CA ASP A 99 1.41 10.95 -7.94
C ASP A 99 2.74 10.40 -7.41
N ASP A 100 2.89 9.07 -7.34
CA ASP A 100 4.11 8.35 -6.94
C ASP A 100 5.29 8.42 -7.95
N GLY A 101 5.21 9.30 -8.95
CA GLY A 101 6.30 9.58 -9.88
C GLY A 101 6.53 8.47 -10.90
N GLY A 102 5.81 8.57 -12.03
CA GLY A 102 6.19 7.93 -13.29
C GLY A 102 5.39 6.67 -13.62
N PHE A 103 4.30 6.88 -14.35
CA PHE A 103 3.94 5.97 -15.44
C PHE A 103 4.99 6.18 -16.53
N ASP A 104 5.81 5.17 -16.82
CA ASP A 104 6.50 5.14 -18.11
C ASP A 104 5.46 4.78 -19.18
N PRO A 105 5.16 5.68 -20.14
CA PRO A 105 4.20 5.39 -21.20
C PRO A 105 4.57 4.15 -22.03
N GLU A 106 5.84 3.73 -22.05
CA GLU A 106 6.28 2.54 -22.78
C GLU A 106 5.72 1.22 -22.21
N TRP A 107 5.28 1.19 -20.95
CA TRP A 107 4.75 -0.03 -20.32
C TRP A 107 3.32 -0.39 -20.72
N VAL A 108 2.57 0.56 -21.29
CA VAL A 108 1.21 0.32 -21.83
C VAL A 108 1.25 -0.18 -23.28
N ALA A 109 2.41 -0.11 -23.93
CA ALA A 109 2.58 -0.34 -25.37
C ALA A 109 3.19 -1.72 -25.74
N ARG A 110 3.05 -2.75 -24.89
CA ARG A 110 3.41 -4.13 -25.24
C ARG A 110 2.30 -5.13 -24.99
#